data_AF-A0AAV3X5Q6-F1
#
_entry.id   AF-A0AAV3X5Q6-F1
#
_cell.length_a   1.000
_cell.length_b   1.000
_cell.length_c   1.000
_cell.angle_alpha   90.00
_cell.angle_beta   90.00
_cell.angle_gamma   90.00
#
_symmetry.space_group_name_H-M   'P 1'
#
loop_
_entity.id
_entity.type
_entity.pdbx_description
1 polymer ?
#
loop_
_entity_poly.entity_id
_entity_poly.type
_entity_poly.pdbx_seq_one_letter_code
_entity_poly.pdbx_strand_id
1 'polypeptide(L)'
;MLLNYQYRAAPDTNQKLELNTWLKIGKYWYNKQLGDRFDWWENNRNSINACSIISCPLPQLRDNPDFYSQKKQLPTIKEDLLKVGHSGELLDFTRVPSQT
;
A
#
# COMPACT_ATOMS: atom_id res chain seq x y z
N MET A 1 -28.39 35.01 -11.72
CA MET A 1 -27.01 35.23 -11.24
C MET A 1 -26.51 33.93 -10.62
N LEU A 2 -25.61 33.20 -11.27
CA LEU A 2 -25.00 31.99 -10.73
C LEU A 2 -23.76 32.42 -9.93
N LEU A 3 -23.78 32.19 -8.62
CA LEU A 3 -22.65 32.48 -7.74
C LEU A 3 -21.73 31.25 -7.70
N ASN A 4 -20.56 31.36 -8.33
CA ASN A 4 -19.53 30.32 -8.29
C ASN A 4 -18.73 30.46 -6.99
N TYR A 5 -19.28 29.95 -5.88
CA TYR A 5 -18.55 29.90 -4.62
C TYR A 5 -17.46 28.83 -4.67
N GLN A 6 -16.20 29.25 -4.52
CA GLN A 6 -15.08 28.35 -4.31
C GLN A 6 -14.82 28.25 -2.81
N TYR A 7 -15.18 27.12 -2.22
CA TYR A 7 -14.86 26.84 -0.82
C TYR A 7 -13.41 26.36 -0.72
N ARG A 8 -12.65 26.94 0.22
CA ARG A 8 -11.33 26.46 0.60
C ARG A 8 -11.43 25.85 1.99
N ALA A 9 -10.94 24.62 2.13
CA ALA A 9 -10.75 24.03 3.44
C ALA A 9 -9.64 24.81 4.17
N ALA A 10 -9.94 25.31 5.37
CA ALA A 10 -8.97 25.98 6.25
C ALA A 10 -8.81 25.15 7.53
N PRO A 11 -8.13 23.98 7.45
CA PRO A 11 -8.02 23.11 8.60
C PRO A 11 -7.20 23.77 9.72
N ASP A 12 -7.60 23.54 10.96
CA ASP A 12 -6.82 23.92 12.13
C ASP A 12 -5.53 23.09 12.24
N THR A 13 -4.69 23.41 13.22
CA THR A 13 -3.40 22.73 13.42
C THR A 13 -3.57 21.23 13.67
N ASN A 14 -4.55 20.82 14.46
CA ASN A 14 -4.79 19.42 14.78
C ASN A 14 -5.30 18.65 13.56
N GLN A 15 -6.21 19.25 12.80
CA GLN A 15 -6.71 18.69 11.55
C GLN A 15 -5.58 18.51 10.52
N LYS A 16 -4.66 19.48 10.39
CA LYS A 16 -3.48 19.35 9.52
C LYS A 16 -2.56 18.21 9.96
N LEU A 17 -2.32 18.05 11.25
CA LEU A 17 -1.51 16.95 11.79
C LEU A 17 -2.15 15.58 11.49
N GLU A 18 -3.47 15.49 11.64
CA GLU A 18 -4.21 14.26 11.32
C GLU A 18 -4.13 13.94 9.82
N LEU A 19 -4.40 14.91 8.95
CA LEU A 19 -4.29 14.75 7.50
C LEU A 19 -2.87 14.33 7.07
N ASN A 20 -1.83 14.88 7.68
CA ASN A 20 -0.45 14.48 7.41
C ASN A 20 -0.18 13.04 7.86
N THR A 21 -0.76 12.62 8.97
CA THR A 21 -0.67 11.23 9.45
C THR A 21 -1.34 10.29 8.44
N TRP A 22 -2.56 10.60 8.00
CA TRP A 22 -3.27 9.81 6.99
C TRP A 22 -2.50 9.75 5.67
N LEU A 23 -1.92 10.86 5.23
CA LEU A 23 -1.11 10.91 4.02
C LEU A 23 0.10 9.98 4.11
N LYS A 24 0.79 9.95 5.26
CA LYS A 24 1.93 9.04 5.48
C LYS A 24 1.52 7.58 5.38
N ILE A 25 0.46 7.19 6.08
CA ILE A 25 -0.06 5.81 6.07
C ILE A 25 -0.51 5.43 4.66
N GLY A 26 -1.22 6.32 3.97
CA GLY A 26 -1.67 6.12 2.60
C GLY A 26 -0.51 5.93 1.61
N LYS A 27 0.54 6.74 1.69
CA LYS A 27 1.76 6.59 0.87
C LYS A 27 2.46 5.26 1.13
N TYR A 28 2.62 4.88 2.39
CA TYR A 28 3.22 3.60 2.75
C TYR A 28 2.38 2.44 2.19
N TRP A 29 1.07 2.45 2.41
CA TRP A 29 0.16 1.39 1.95
C TRP A 29 0.15 1.26 0.42
N TYR A 30 0.16 2.38 -0.29
CA TYR A 30 0.27 2.41 -1.75
C TYR A 30 1.58 1.77 -2.22
N ASN A 31 2.72 2.18 -1.66
CA ASN A 31 4.02 1.64 -2.05
C ASN A 31 4.16 0.15 -1.72
N LYS A 32 3.60 -0.30 -0.58
CA LYS A 32 3.58 -1.73 -0.20
C LYS A 32 2.82 -2.57 -1.24
N GLN A 33 1.64 -2.10 -1.68
CA GLN A 33 0.84 -2.80 -2.69
C GLN A 33 1.50 -2.80 -4.07
N LEU A 34 2.21 -1.72 -4.44
CA LEU A 34 3.00 -1.69 -5.66
C LEU A 34 4.16 -2.68 -5.60
N GLY A 35 4.89 -2.73 -4.48
CA GLY A 35 5.97 -3.69 -4.26
C GLY A 35 5.47 -5.13 -4.45
N ASP A 36 4.37 -5.49 -3.80
CA ASP A 36 3.75 -6.82 -3.91
C ASP A 36 3.37 -7.20 -5.36
N ARG A 37 2.97 -6.23 -6.19
CA ARG A 37 2.71 -6.44 -7.64
C ARG A 37 3.99 -6.61 -8.44
N PHE A 38 5.01 -5.81 -8.17
CA PHE A 38 6.31 -5.97 -8.83
C PHE A 38 6.98 -7.28 -8.46
N ASP A 39 6.95 -7.66 -7.17
CA ASP A 39 7.43 -8.94 -6.70
C ASP A 39 6.69 -10.09 -7.38
N TRP A 40 5.36 -10.00 -7.49
CA TRP A 40 4.60 -10.98 -8.26
C TRP A 40 5.06 -11.05 -9.72
N TRP A 41 5.17 -9.90 -10.40
CA TRP A 41 5.56 -9.84 -11.81
C TRP A 41 6.94 -10.44 -12.05
N GLU A 42 7.92 -10.11 -11.21
CA GLU A 42 9.29 -10.61 -11.33
C GLU A 42 9.40 -12.11 -11.05
N ASN A 43 8.66 -12.63 -10.06
CA ASN A 43 8.74 -14.04 -9.68
C ASN A 43 7.86 -14.97 -10.53
N ASN A 44 6.83 -14.44 -11.20
CA ASN A 44 5.93 -15.25 -12.05
C ASN A 44 6.31 -15.20 -13.54
N ARG A 45 7.37 -14.47 -13.90
CA ARG A 45 7.92 -14.45 -15.26
C ARG A 45 9.23 -15.23 -15.33
N ASN A 46 9.54 -15.75 -16.51
CA ASN A 46 10.87 -16.23 -16.86
C ASN A 46 11.23 -15.69 -18.24
N SER A 47 12.48 -15.32 -18.46
CA SER A 47 12.95 -14.95 -19.79
C SER A 47 12.89 -16.16 -20.71
N ILE A 48 12.17 -16.05 -21.82
CA ILE A 48 11.93 -17.12 -22.80
C ILE A 48 13.24 -17.76 -23.31
N ASN A 49 14.36 -17.02 -23.24
CA ASN A 49 15.63 -17.40 -23.86
C ASN A 49 16.76 -17.77 -22.89
N ALA A 50 16.57 -17.78 -21.56
CA ALA A 50 17.73 -17.82 -20.64
C ALA A 50 17.74 -18.93 -19.57
N CYS A 51 16.68 -19.69 -19.34
CA CYS A 51 16.68 -20.64 -18.21
C CYS A 51 16.12 -22.02 -18.55
N SER A 52 16.95 -23.05 -18.35
CA SER A 52 16.50 -24.43 -18.18
C SER A 52 15.78 -24.54 -16.82
N ILE A 53 14.62 -25.19 -16.80
CA ILE A 53 13.84 -25.48 -15.56
C ILE A 53 14.68 -26.29 -14.55
N ILE A 54 15.73 -26.98 -15.03
CA ILE A 54 16.64 -27.80 -14.21
C ILE A 54 17.65 -26.93 -13.44
N SER A 55 18.13 -25.83 -14.04
CA SER A 55 19.15 -24.95 -13.43
C SER A 55 18.55 -23.76 -12.68
N CYS A 56 17.32 -23.36 -13.01
CA CYS A 56 16.55 -22.33 -12.31
C CYS A 56 15.17 -22.90 -11.96
N PRO A 57 14.99 -23.52 -10.79
CA PRO A 57 13.67 -23.92 -10.34
C PRO A 57 12.79 -22.68 -10.22
N LEU A 58 11.66 -22.68 -10.91
CA LEU A 58 10.68 -21.61 -10.80
C LEU A 58 10.19 -21.55 -9.34
N PRO A 59 10.09 -20.36 -8.74
CA PRO A 59 9.45 -20.22 -7.44
C PRO A 59 8.00 -20.69 -7.54
N GLN A 60 7.38 -20.99 -6.40
CA GLN A 60 5.96 -21.33 -6.39
C GLN A 60 5.17 -20.17 -6.99
N LEU A 61 4.53 -20.42 -8.13
CA LEU A 61 3.71 -19.44 -8.80
C LEU A 61 2.57 -19.03 -7.86
N ARG A 62 2.37 -17.73 -7.72
CA ARG A 62 1.34 -17.14 -6.87
C ARG A 62 0.30 -16.49 -7.77
N ASP A 63 -0.94 -16.44 -7.30
CA ASP A 63 -1.97 -15.66 -7.95
C ASP A 63 -1.61 -14.16 -8.01
N ASN A 64 -2.08 -13.50 -9.08
CA ASN A 64 -1.86 -12.08 -9.30
C ASN A 64 -2.52 -11.26 -8.18
N PRO A 65 -1.76 -10.41 -7.46
CA PRO A 65 -2.31 -9.56 -6.41
C PRO A 65 -3.21 -8.47 -6.99
N ASP A 66 -4.51 -8.69 -6.84
CA ASP A 66 -5.57 -7.74 -7.16
C ASP A 66 -5.93 -6.83 -5.97
N PHE A 67 -6.89 -5.93 -6.19
CA PHE A 67 -7.39 -5.05 -5.13
C PHE A 67 -7.90 -5.81 -3.90
N TYR A 68 -8.63 -6.92 -4.09
CA TYR A 68 -9.29 -7.63 -3.00
C TYR A 68 -8.30 -8.42 -2.15
N SER A 69 -7.37 -9.14 -2.77
CA SER A 69 -6.29 -9.87 -2.10
C SER A 69 -5.39 -8.93 -1.29
N GLN A 70 -5.07 -7.75 -1.83
CA GLN A 70 -4.30 -6.73 -1.11
C GLN A 70 -5.10 -6.11 0.04
N LYS A 71 -6.40 -5.80 -0.18
CA LYS A 71 -7.30 -5.30 0.88
C LYS A 71 -7.42 -6.27 2.06
N LYS A 72 -7.40 -7.59 1.82
CA LYS A 72 -7.46 -8.63 2.86
C LYS A 72 -6.30 -8.60 3.85
N GLN A 73 -5.20 -7.92 3.54
CA GLN A 73 -4.07 -7.77 4.48
C GLN A 73 -4.34 -6.70 5.56
N LEU A 74 -5.27 -5.77 5.31
CA LEU A 74 -5.52 -4.64 6.21
C LEU A 74 -6.00 -5.04 7.62
N PRO A 75 -6.88 -6.05 7.82
CA PRO A 75 -7.26 -6.48 9.15
C PRO A 75 -6.05 -6.85 10.02
N THR A 76 -5.15 -7.70 9.50
CA THR A 76 -3.95 -8.11 10.22
C THR A 76 -3.00 -6.94 10.48
N ILE A 77 -2.84 -6.03 9.50
CA ILE A 77 -1.97 -4.84 9.67
C ILE A 77 -2.53 -3.87 10.73
N LYS A 78 -3.85 -3.86 10.96
CA LYS A 78 -4.51 -3.00 11.95
C LYS A 78 -4.47 -3.54 13.38
N GLU A 79 -4.00 -4.78 13.59
CA GLU A 79 -3.92 -5.39 14.92
C GLU A 79 -2.83 -4.74 15.80
N ASP A 80 -1.76 -4.22 15.20
CA ASP A 80 -0.65 -3.59 15.93
C ASP A 80 -0.02 -2.42 15.13
N LEU A 81 0.86 -1.67 15.77
CA LEU A 81 1.67 -0.63 15.15
C LEU A 81 2.63 -1.24 14.13
N LEU A 82 2.58 -0.74 12.90
CA LEU A 82 3.47 -1.19 11.85
C LEU A 82 4.79 -0.43 11.90
N LYS A 83 5.90 -1.14 12.07
CA LYS A 83 7.25 -0.55 11.98
C LYS A 83 7.71 -0.49 10.53
N VAL A 84 8.00 0.72 10.05
CA VAL A 84 8.56 0.94 8.71
C VAL A 84 10.03 0.51 8.69
N GLY A 85 10.37 -0.42 7.79
CA GLY A 85 11.71 -1.01 7.74
C GLY A 85 12.85 0.01 7.52
N HIS A 86 12.67 0.98 6.62
CA HIS A 86 13.73 1.91 6.25
C HIS A 86 13.88 3.12 7.20
N SER A 87 12.82 3.52 7.91
CA SER A 87 12.83 4.69 8.80
C SER A 87 12.73 4.34 10.28
N GLY A 88 12.28 3.13 10.61
CA GLY A 88 11.96 2.73 11.98
C GLY A 88 10.70 3.40 12.56
N GLU A 89 10.01 4.24 11.79
CA GLU A 89 8.79 4.93 12.21
C GLU A 89 7.65 3.93 12.46
N LEU A 90 6.85 4.17 13.50
CA LEU A 90 5.67 3.39 13.81
C LEU A 90 4.44 4.04 13.17
N LEU A 91 3.70 3.27 12.37
CA LEU A 91 2.47 3.69 11.71
C LEU A 91 1.27 2.98 12.33
N ASP A 92 0.29 3.77 12.74
CA ASP A 92 -0.98 3.26 13.26
C ASP A 92 -2.05 3.31 12.17
N PHE A 93 -2.34 2.14 11.57
CA PHE A 93 -3.33 2.00 10.49
C PHE A 93 -4.78 2.14 10.97
N THR A 94 -5.05 2.11 12.28
CA THR A 94 -6.41 2.26 12.82
C THR A 94 -6.92 3.69 12.70
N ARG A 95 -6.00 4.68 12.65
CA ARG A 95 -6.32 6.11 12.54
C ARG A 95 -6.90 6.52 11.20
N VAL A 96 -6.63 5.77 10.13
CA VAL A 96 -7.17 6.10 8.81
C VAL A 96 -8.61 5.62 8.72
N PRO A 97 -9.58 6.52 8.51
CA PRO A 97 -10.97 6.13 8.34
C PRO A 97 -11.09 5.25 7.08
N SER A 98 -11.47 4.00 7.29
CA SER A 98 -11.84 3.07 6.24
C SER A 98 -13.34 3.09 6.14
N GLN A 99 -13.90 3.24 4.93
CA GLN A 99 -15.29 2.89 4.70
C GLN A 99 -15.39 1.37 4.87
N THR A 100 -15.78 0.93 6.07
CA THR A 100 -16.28 -0.42 6.32
C THR A 100 -17.57 -0.62 5.55
#